data_AF-A0A2N2IIZ5-F1
#
_entry.id   AF-A0A2N2IIZ5-F1
#
_cell.length_a   1.000
_cell.length_b   1.000
_cell.length_c   1.000
_cell.angle_alpha   90.00
_cell.angle_beta   90.00
_cell.angle_gamma   90.00
#
_symmetry.space_group_name_H-M   'P 1'
#
loop_
_entity.id
_entity.type
_entity.pdbx_description
1 polymer ?
#
loop_
_entity_poly.entity_id
_entity_poly.type
_entity_poly.pdbx_seq_one_letter_code
_entity_poly.pdbx_strand_id
1 'polypeptide(L)'
;MSMLLISGCSKKKKKTTAGKDPAAEKKDADKKAGDPKSADMKPGDDTAPAGDPAKPGDTADPKAGEPGKTDPANPADPKAGEPGKTDAPATPAKEPTAAEQLRAKVARAELLAAKKTDEAYKEALALVSEILKQDYSNFDAMMVMATIYYQQENMEKMRSVLDYILALHKKMNPPTEPGPLWQYMMGKYYIFLADGAESKGMNLSVISYKAQAEKYFGHPSAASQPEAVFSMGVLLLERGETNTAVELLEKAEKLGGANVLKKEWRLPLNLGAGYLLQKKGDAALTKFEYALNLNKSCEKCHYNLALLYVSWDDFPQIGKLADKERAEKVIYHAKAYSEFLKKKKITDRALQIRIDSWMELARERLAGKGSK
;
A
#
# COMPACT_ATOMS: atom_id res chain seq x y z
N MET A 1 4.24 1.46 11.78
CA MET A 1 3.13 0.74 11.06
C MET A 1 2.51 -0.39 11.89
N SER A 2 1.65 0.00 12.84
CA SER A 2 0.85 -0.86 13.70
C SER A 2 -0.59 -0.91 13.19
N MET A 3 -1.04 -2.07 12.70
CA MET A 3 -2.47 -2.42 12.77
C MET A 3 -2.65 -3.41 13.89
N LEU A 4 -2.73 -2.89 15.12
CA LEU A 4 -3.53 -3.53 16.14
C LEU A 4 -4.96 -3.06 15.89
N LEU A 5 -5.76 -3.91 15.23
CA LEU A 5 -7.18 -3.66 15.07
C LEU A 5 -7.79 -3.48 16.48
N ILE A 6 -8.17 -2.23 16.78
CA ILE A 6 -8.96 -1.89 17.95
C ILE A 6 -10.34 -2.52 17.74
N SER A 7 -10.63 -3.55 18.53
CA SER A 7 -11.93 -4.19 18.55
C SER A 7 -12.97 -3.17 19.06
N GLY A 8 -13.95 -2.85 18.23
CA GLY A 8 -15.07 -1.98 18.59
C GLY A 8 -15.90 -2.61 19.71
N CYS A 9 -16.06 -1.89 20.82
CA CYS A 9 -16.95 -2.26 21.92
C CYS A 9 -18.41 -2.28 21.44
N SER A 10 -19.01 -3.46 21.33
CA SER A 10 -20.46 -3.61 21.23
C SER A 10 -21.10 -3.48 22.62
N LYS A 11 -21.63 -2.29 22.94
CA LYS A 11 -22.47 -2.07 24.13
C LYS A 11 -23.85 -2.66 23.88
N LYS A 12 -24.14 -3.87 24.39
CA LYS A 12 -25.52 -4.32 24.61
C LYS A 12 -26.05 -3.74 25.92
N LYS A 13 -27.09 -2.92 25.79
CA LYS A 13 -27.87 -2.28 26.87
C LYS A 13 -28.40 -3.34 27.85
N LYS A 14 -28.05 -3.23 29.13
CA LYS A 14 -28.81 -3.85 30.23
C LYS A 14 -30.04 -2.99 30.50
N LYS A 15 -31.23 -3.58 30.35
CA LYS A 15 -32.49 -3.06 30.91
C LYS A 15 -32.37 -3.15 32.44
N THR A 16 -32.45 -2.02 33.13
CA THR A 16 -32.70 -1.96 34.57
C THR A 16 -34.14 -1.51 34.81
N THR A 17 -34.83 -2.30 35.63
CA THR A 17 -36.20 -2.11 36.09
C THR A 17 -36.30 -0.98 37.12
N ALA A 18 -37.49 -0.38 37.16
CA ALA A 18 -37.88 0.74 38.00
C ALA A 18 -37.90 0.41 39.50
N GLY A 19 -37.61 1.42 40.32
CA GLY A 19 -37.77 1.39 41.77
C GLY A 19 -37.60 2.77 42.41
N LYS A 20 -38.73 3.49 42.52
CA LYS A 20 -39.13 4.50 43.54
C LYS A 20 -38.13 5.55 44.06
N ASP A 21 -38.44 6.80 43.70
CA ASP A 21 -38.33 8.05 44.50
C ASP A 21 -38.88 7.92 45.95
N PRO A 22 -38.63 8.86 46.91
CA PRO A 22 -38.49 10.31 46.66
C PRO A 22 -37.59 11.16 47.60
N ALA A 23 -37.53 12.45 47.20
CA ALA A 23 -37.45 13.67 48.03
C ALA A 23 -36.07 14.14 48.54
N ALA A 24 -35.64 15.34 48.10
CA ALA A 24 -35.97 16.60 48.77
C ALA A 24 -35.10 17.78 48.27
N GLU A 25 -35.79 18.91 48.00
CA GLU A 25 -35.44 20.31 48.28
C GLU A 25 -34.20 20.99 47.64
N LYS A 26 -34.44 21.99 46.76
CA LYS A 26 -34.35 23.47 46.98
C LYS A 26 -32.89 23.99 46.98
N LYS A 27 -32.50 25.09 46.32
CA LYS A 27 -33.14 26.37 46.00
C LYS A 27 -32.22 27.16 45.04
N ASP A 28 -32.82 28.03 44.21
CA ASP A 28 -32.48 29.44 43.86
C ASP A 28 -31.00 29.83 43.59
N ALA A 29 -30.61 30.75 42.71
CA ALA A 29 -31.23 31.78 41.86
C ALA A 29 -30.05 32.35 41.01
N ASP A 30 -30.13 32.51 39.69
CA ASP A 30 -30.73 33.62 38.94
C ASP A 30 -29.68 34.64 38.38
N LYS A 31 -30.01 35.18 37.21
CA LYS A 31 -29.43 36.28 36.39
C LYS A 31 -28.41 35.92 35.29
N LYS A 32 -28.83 35.96 34.01
CA LYS A 32 -28.98 37.13 33.08
C LYS A 32 -27.62 37.77 32.74
N ALA A 33 -27.27 38.12 31.51
CA ALA A 33 -27.92 38.13 30.19
C ALA A 33 -26.82 38.42 29.15
N GLY A 34 -27.08 38.16 27.86
CA GLY A 34 -26.33 38.82 26.78
C GLY A 34 -26.19 38.02 25.48
N ASP A 35 -27.29 37.89 24.72
CA ASP A 35 -27.22 37.75 23.25
C ASP A 35 -26.79 39.09 22.62
N PRO A 36 -26.18 39.08 21.42
CA PRO A 36 -27.03 39.35 20.25
C PRO A 36 -26.70 38.53 18.98
N LYS A 37 -27.81 38.15 18.33
CA LYS A 37 -28.11 38.17 16.88
C LYS A 37 -27.34 37.27 15.91
N SER A 38 -28.05 36.20 15.59
CA SER A 38 -28.35 35.66 14.26
C SER A 38 -28.08 36.54 13.02
N ALA A 39 -27.49 35.90 12.01
CA ALA A 39 -27.71 36.21 10.60
C ALA A 39 -28.12 34.92 9.88
N ASP A 40 -29.36 34.91 9.42
CA ASP A 40 -29.97 33.91 8.56
C ASP A 40 -29.24 33.77 7.22
N MET A 41 -28.96 32.54 6.79
CA MET A 41 -28.68 32.22 5.39
C MET A 41 -29.67 31.14 4.95
N LYS A 42 -30.60 31.57 4.10
CA LYS A 42 -31.59 30.77 3.39
C LYS A 42 -30.91 30.05 2.21
N PRO A 43 -31.25 28.80 1.91
CA PRO A 43 -30.71 28.10 0.73
C PRO A 43 -31.38 28.63 -0.54
N GLY A 44 -30.57 28.94 -1.55
CA GLY A 44 -31.01 29.32 -2.89
C GLY A 44 -31.35 28.09 -3.72
N ASP A 45 -32.57 28.09 -4.25
CA ASP A 45 -33.02 27.29 -5.38
C ASP A 45 -32.25 27.71 -6.64
N ASP A 46 -31.64 26.73 -7.33
CA ASP A 46 -31.35 26.84 -8.76
C ASP A 46 -31.90 25.59 -9.45
N THR A 47 -33.13 25.73 -9.93
CA THR A 47 -33.79 24.88 -10.92
C THR A 47 -33.40 25.32 -12.32
N ALA A 48 -32.84 24.42 -13.15
CA ALA A 48 -33.12 24.21 -14.59
C ALA A 48 -32.08 23.23 -15.20
N PRO A 49 -32.38 22.53 -16.31
CA PRO A 49 -33.26 21.37 -16.32
C PRO A 49 -32.58 20.12 -16.90
N ALA A 50 -33.25 19.00 -16.67
CA ALA A 50 -32.98 17.68 -17.22
C ALA A 50 -32.88 17.69 -18.76
N GLY A 51 -31.79 17.12 -19.28
CA GLY A 51 -31.74 16.54 -20.61
C GLY A 51 -31.69 15.02 -20.47
N ASP A 52 -32.81 14.37 -20.80
CA ASP A 52 -32.96 12.92 -20.83
C ASP A 52 -33.27 12.51 -22.30
N PRO A 53 -33.29 11.22 -22.66
CA PRO A 53 -32.23 10.59 -23.43
C PRO A 53 -32.68 10.23 -24.87
N ALA A 54 -31.73 10.18 -25.81
CA ALA A 54 -31.99 9.70 -27.17
C ALA A 54 -31.38 8.31 -27.40
N LYS A 55 -32.25 7.33 -27.67
CA LYS A 55 -31.99 6.05 -28.35
C LYS A 55 -33.35 5.54 -28.89
N PRO A 56 -33.43 4.58 -29.82
CA PRO A 56 -32.65 4.28 -31.03
C PRO A 56 -33.55 4.27 -32.30
N GLY A 57 -32.95 4.19 -33.49
CA GLY A 57 -33.63 3.76 -34.73
C GLY A 57 -32.57 3.57 -35.82
N ASP A 58 -32.10 2.35 -36.10
CA ASP A 58 -32.65 1.37 -37.05
C ASP A 58 -32.84 1.91 -38.48
N THR A 59 -31.93 1.54 -39.39
CA THR A 59 -32.16 0.62 -40.53
C THR A 59 -31.20 0.89 -41.71
N ALA A 60 -30.93 -0.20 -42.43
CA ALA A 60 -30.47 -0.31 -43.82
C ALA A 60 -28.95 -0.45 -44.08
N ASP A 61 -28.46 -1.68 -43.91
CA ASP A 61 -27.70 -2.39 -44.94
C ASP A 61 -28.67 -2.82 -46.07
N PRO A 62 -28.27 -2.88 -47.36
CA PRO A 62 -27.55 -4.09 -47.79
C PRO A 62 -26.61 -3.98 -49.02
N LYS A 63 -25.84 -5.08 -49.16
CA LYS A 63 -25.16 -5.67 -50.34
C LYS A 63 -23.75 -5.14 -50.67
N ALA A 64 -22.71 -5.95 -50.45
CA ALA A 64 -22.29 -7.16 -51.18
C ALA A 64 -21.34 -6.82 -52.35
N GLY A 65 -20.10 -7.29 -52.23
CA GLY A 65 -19.05 -7.18 -53.24
C GLY A 65 -17.70 -7.70 -52.72
N GLU A 66 -17.56 -9.02 -52.65
CA GLU A 66 -16.28 -9.76 -52.56
C GLU A 66 -15.89 -10.21 -54.00
N PRO A 67 -14.72 -10.84 -54.26
CA PRO A 67 -13.34 -10.43 -54.03
C PRO A 67 -12.49 -10.54 -55.32
N GLY A 68 -11.50 -9.66 -55.50
CA GLY A 68 -10.55 -9.76 -56.63
C GLY A 68 -9.38 -10.69 -56.33
N LYS A 69 -9.45 -11.92 -56.85
CA LYS A 69 -8.34 -12.88 -56.98
C LYS A 69 -7.39 -12.47 -58.12
N THR A 70 -6.08 -12.58 -57.90
CA THR A 70 -5.10 -12.87 -58.96
C THR A 70 -4.00 -13.78 -58.40
N ASP A 71 -4.01 -15.04 -58.84
CA ASP A 71 -2.88 -15.98 -58.89
C ASP A 71 -2.64 -16.29 -60.38
N PRO A 72 -1.64 -17.10 -60.78
CA PRO A 72 -0.20 -16.98 -60.57
C PRO A 72 0.55 -17.11 -61.91
N ALA A 73 1.83 -16.73 -61.99
CA ALA A 73 2.69 -17.17 -63.09
C ALA A 73 4.16 -17.27 -62.67
N ASN A 74 4.64 -18.50 -62.54
CA ASN A 74 6.02 -18.92 -62.72
C ASN A 74 5.95 -20.08 -63.73
N PRO A 75 6.87 -20.24 -64.71
CA PRO A 75 8.15 -20.89 -64.39
C PRO A 75 9.34 -20.41 -65.25
N ALA A 76 10.54 -20.36 -64.66
CA ALA A 76 11.75 -21.00 -65.22
C ALA A 76 12.99 -20.74 -64.34
N ASP A 77 13.46 -21.82 -63.71
CA ASP A 77 14.86 -22.02 -63.31
C ASP A 77 15.74 -22.14 -64.57
N PRO A 78 17.03 -21.72 -64.54
CA PRO A 78 18.04 -22.69 -64.10
C PRO A 78 19.28 -22.15 -63.35
N LYS A 79 19.78 -23.04 -62.49
CA LYS A 79 21.20 -23.32 -62.14
C LYS A 79 21.89 -22.47 -61.07
N ALA A 80 21.97 -23.10 -59.89
CA ALA A 80 23.20 -23.54 -59.22
C ALA A 80 24.44 -22.63 -59.31
N GLY A 81 24.68 -21.89 -58.23
CA GLY A 81 25.96 -21.33 -57.83
C GLY A 81 26.19 -21.58 -56.33
N GLU A 82 27.41 -21.99 -55.98
CA GLU A 82 27.86 -22.42 -54.65
C GLU A 82 27.66 -21.38 -53.52
N PRO A 83 27.58 -21.80 -52.25
CA PRO A 83 27.57 -20.88 -51.11
C PRO A 83 28.98 -20.33 -50.87
N GLY A 84 29.26 -19.16 -51.43
CA GLY A 84 30.38 -18.33 -51.02
C GLY A 84 30.15 -17.81 -49.60
N LYS A 85 30.97 -18.28 -48.65
CA LYS A 85 31.18 -17.62 -47.36
C LYS A 85 31.59 -16.17 -47.62
N THR A 86 30.66 -15.25 -47.39
CA THR A 86 30.99 -13.84 -47.21
C THR A 86 31.02 -13.58 -45.72
N ASP A 87 32.22 -13.63 -45.15
CA ASP A 87 32.52 -13.04 -43.85
C ASP A 87 32.35 -11.52 -43.99
N ALA A 88 31.12 -11.04 -43.83
CA ALA A 88 30.87 -9.62 -43.63
C ALA A 88 31.56 -9.21 -42.32
N PRO A 89 32.42 -8.18 -42.32
CA PRO A 89 33.04 -7.72 -41.09
C PRO A 89 31.94 -7.28 -40.13
N ALA A 90 31.92 -7.85 -38.92
CA ALA A 90 31.10 -7.35 -37.84
C ALA A 90 31.39 -5.84 -37.69
N THR A 91 30.39 -5.00 -37.94
CA THR A 91 30.48 -3.56 -37.67
C THR A 91 30.97 -3.37 -36.24
N PRO A 92 32.05 -2.60 -36.00
CA PRO A 92 32.54 -2.38 -34.65
C PRO A 92 31.44 -1.73 -33.81
N ALA A 93 31.18 -2.31 -32.64
CA ALA A 93 30.18 -1.79 -31.70
C ALA A 93 30.47 -0.30 -31.46
N LYS A 94 29.49 0.55 -31.79
CA LYS A 94 29.59 2.00 -31.63
C LYS A 94 29.87 2.32 -30.15
N GLU A 95 30.92 3.08 -29.87
CA GLU A 95 31.26 3.45 -28.49
C GLU A 95 30.06 4.14 -27.80
N PRO A 96 29.73 3.77 -26.55
CA PRO A 96 28.61 4.36 -25.84
C PRO A 96 28.86 5.85 -25.59
N THR A 97 27.83 6.66 -25.81
CA THR A 97 27.84 8.11 -25.56
C THR A 97 28.08 8.42 -24.09
N ALA A 98 28.58 9.62 -23.77
CA ALA A 98 28.80 10.05 -22.40
C ALA A 98 27.53 9.93 -21.52
N ALA A 99 26.35 10.22 -22.08
CA ALA A 99 25.07 10.06 -21.39
C ALA A 99 24.74 8.59 -21.09
N GLU A 100 25.01 7.67 -22.02
CA GLU A 100 24.84 6.24 -21.81
C GLU A 100 25.80 5.69 -20.75
N GLN A 101 27.04 6.19 -20.72
CA GLN A 101 28.02 5.84 -19.71
C GLN A 101 27.56 6.28 -18.31
N LEU A 102 27.04 7.52 -18.16
CA LEU A 102 26.50 7.99 -16.89
C LEU A 102 25.29 7.17 -16.44
N ARG A 103 24.35 6.86 -17.35
CA ARG A 103 23.20 5.99 -17.05
C ARG A 103 23.63 4.60 -16.58
N ALA A 104 24.64 4.01 -17.23
CA ALA A 104 25.19 2.72 -16.82
C ALA A 104 25.81 2.78 -15.41
N LYS A 105 26.48 3.89 -15.07
CA LYS A 105 26.99 4.11 -13.70
C LYS A 105 25.87 4.26 -12.68
N VAL A 106 24.79 4.98 -13.00
CA VAL A 106 23.60 5.08 -12.14
C VAL A 106 23.02 3.70 -11.87
N ALA A 107 22.75 2.91 -12.92
CA ALA A 107 22.22 1.56 -12.77
C ALA A 107 23.13 0.66 -11.92
N ARG A 108 24.46 0.78 -12.07
CA ARG A 108 25.41 0.07 -11.20
C ARG A 108 25.31 0.53 -9.74
N ALA A 109 25.18 1.83 -9.50
CA ALA A 109 25.01 2.36 -8.15
C ALA A 109 23.69 1.89 -7.50
N GLU A 110 22.60 1.78 -8.27
CA GLU A 110 21.33 1.21 -7.82
C GLU A 110 21.47 -0.26 -7.41
N LEU A 111 22.12 -1.08 -8.24
CA LEU A 111 22.37 -2.49 -7.94
C LEU A 111 23.22 -2.68 -6.68
N LEU A 112 24.21 -1.80 -6.46
CA LEU A 112 25.00 -1.79 -5.24
C LEU A 112 24.15 -1.39 -4.04
N ALA A 113 23.37 -0.31 -4.13
CA ALA A 113 22.46 0.11 -3.07
C ALA A 113 21.45 -0.99 -2.69
N ALA A 114 20.97 -1.77 -3.66
CA ALA A 114 20.05 -2.88 -3.42
C ALA A 114 20.63 -4.01 -2.53
N LYS A 115 21.97 -4.13 -2.42
CA LYS A 115 22.63 -5.13 -1.56
C LYS A 115 22.51 -4.82 -0.07
N LYS A 116 22.27 -3.56 0.29
CA LYS A 116 22.08 -3.08 1.67
C LYS A 116 23.23 -3.41 2.63
N THR A 117 24.47 -3.29 2.17
CA THR A 117 25.68 -3.44 3.00
C THR A 117 26.49 -2.15 3.00
N ASP A 118 27.24 -1.90 4.07
CA ASP A 118 28.03 -0.68 4.21
C ASP A 118 29.10 -0.54 3.12
N GLU A 119 29.72 -1.64 2.72
CA GLU A 119 30.68 -1.67 1.61
C GLU A 119 30.00 -1.31 0.29
N ALA A 120 28.85 -1.89 0.00
CA ALA A 120 28.11 -1.61 -1.22
C ALA A 120 27.59 -0.17 -1.26
N TYR A 121 27.17 0.38 -0.12
CA TYR A 121 26.80 1.79 -0.01
C TYR A 121 27.98 2.72 -0.26
N LYS A 122 29.16 2.42 0.31
CA LYS A 122 30.38 3.21 0.05
C LYS A 122 30.73 3.21 -1.43
N GLU A 123 30.71 2.05 -2.08
CA GLU A 123 30.95 1.93 -3.52
C GLU A 123 29.90 2.68 -4.35
N ALA A 124 28.62 2.55 -4.02
CA ALA A 124 27.54 3.25 -4.71
C ALA A 124 27.67 4.77 -4.58
N LEU A 125 27.97 5.28 -3.38
CA LEU A 125 28.17 6.71 -3.13
C LEU A 125 29.42 7.25 -3.84
N ALA A 126 30.47 6.44 -4.01
CA ALA A 126 31.63 6.82 -4.80
C ALA A 126 31.26 7.00 -6.28
N LEU A 127 30.50 6.06 -6.85
CA LEU A 127 29.98 6.18 -8.22
C LEU A 127 29.06 7.39 -8.37
N VAL A 128 28.15 7.62 -7.43
CA VAL A 128 27.29 8.82 -7.44
C VAL A 128 28.14 10.09 -7.41
N SER A 129 29.19 10.14 -6.58
CA SER A 129 30.09 11.28 -6.51
C SER A 129 30.82 11.52 -7.84
N GLU A 130 31.24 10.47 -8.55
CA GLU A 130 31.82 10.60 -9.89
C GLU A 130 30.81 11.13 -10.91
N ILE A 131 29.57 10.65 -10.89
CA ILE A 131 28.50 11.11 -11.78
C ILE A 131 28.24 12.58 -11.55
N LEU A 132 28.08 13.00 -10.28
CA LEU A 132 27.78 14.39 -9.92
C LEU A 132 28.94 15.37 -10.20
N LYS A 133 30.18 14.88 -10.35
CA LYS A 133 31.29 15.71 -10.85
C LYS A 133 31.17 16.02 -12.35
N GLN A 134 30.58 15.12 -13.12
CA GLN A 134 30.41 15.27 -14.57
C GLN A 134 29.08 15.98 -14.89
N ASP A 135 28.03 15.61 -14.18
CA ASP A 135 26.69 16.17 -14.27
C ASP A 135 26.16 16.38 -12.85
N TYR A 136 26.41 17.57 -12.31
CA TYR A 136 25.95 17.96 -10.98
C TYR A 136 24.42 17.99 -10.85
N SER A 137 23.71 17.91 -11.97
CA SER A 137 22.26 17.97 -12.05
C SER A 137 21.59 16.62 -12.27
N ASN A 138 22.38 15.54 -12.19
CA ASN A 138 21.89 14.19 -12.39
C ASN A 138 20.95 13.76 -11.25
N PHE A 139 19.65 13.97 -11.45
CA PHE A 139 18.64 13.68 -10.44
C PHE A 139 18.58 12.19 -10.09
N ASP A 140 18.79 11.29 -11.05
CA ASP A 140 18.77 9.85 -10.79
C ASP A 140 19.88 9.45 -9.81
N ALA A 141 21.11 9.95 -10.00
CA ALA A 141 22.22 9.71 -9.09
C ALA A 141 21.94 10.26 -7.67
N MET A 142 21.32 11.44 -7.55
CA MET A 142 20.92 11.97 -6.24
C MET A 142 19.80 11.15 -5.60
N MET A 143 18.87 10.60 -6.39
CA MET A 143 17.82 9.72 -5.88
C MET A 143 18.40 8.39 -5.36
N VAL A 144 19.44 7.85 -6.00
CA VAL A 144 20.21 6.72 -5.46
C VAL A 144 20.81 7.09 -4.10
N MET A 145 21.43 8.26 -4.00
CA MET A 145 21.98 8.76 -2.73
C MET A 145 20.92 8.90 -1.63
N ALA A 146 19.77 9.49 -1.94
CA ALA A 146 18.65 9.59 -0.99
C ALA A 146 18.13 8.21 -0.57
N THR A 147 18.09 7.24 -1.49
CA THR A 147 17.70 5.86 -1.20
C THR A 147 18.68 5.18 -0.26
N ILE A 148 19.98 5.35 -0.46
CA ILE A 148 21.02 4.84 0.44
C ILE A 148 20.85 5.44 1.83
N TYR A 149 20.71 6.77 1.94
CA TYR A 149 20.52 7.42 3.25
C TYR A 149 19.23 7.00 3.94
N TYR A 150 18.15 6.77 3.19
CA TYR A 150 16.93 6.18 3.74
C TYR A 150 17.19 4.78 4.33
N GLN A 151 17.91 3.92 3.61
CA GLN A 151 18.21 2.55 4.06
C GLN A 151 19.20 2.50 5.23
N GLN A 152 20.04 3.53 5.36
CA GLN A 152 20.91 3.74 6.53
C GLN A 152 20.20 4.42 7.70
N GLU A 153 18.90 4.71 7.57
CA GLU A 153 18.10 5.49 8.52
C GLU A 153 18.67 6.89 8.82
N ASN A 154 19.53 7.41 7.93
CA ASN A 154 20.11 8.74 8.05
C ASN A 154 19.18 9.79 7.42
N MET A 155 18.10 10.10 8.13
CA MET A 155 17.05 10.99 7.63
C MET A 155 17.51 12.43 7.44
N GLU A 156 18.52 12.89 8.18
CA GLU A 156 19.08 14.24 8.02
C GLU A 156 19.75 14.37 6.65
N LYS A 157 20.63 13.42 6.30
CA LYS A 157 21.28 13.41 4.98
C LYS A 157 20.28 13.16 3.86
N MET A 158 19.35 12.22 4.06
CA MET A 158 18.27 11.98 3.11
C MET A 158 17.48 13.26 2.83
N ARG A 159 17.08 13.99 3.87
CA ARG A 159 16.32 15.23 3.75
C ARG A 159 17.12 16.30 3.01
N SER A 160 18.39 16.48 3.38
CA SER A 160 19.29 17.44 2.72
C SER A 160 19.39 17.18 1.21
N VAL A 161 19.54 15.91 0.81
CA VAL A 161 19.56 15.54 -0.62
C VAL A 161 18.23 15.83 -1.31
N LEU A 162 17.10 15.48 -0.69
CA LEU A 162 15.77 15.73 -1.27
C LEU A 162 15.46 17.23 -1.41
N ASP A 163 15.86 18.05 -0.44
CA ASP A 163 15.73 19.51 -0.52
C ASP A 163 16.64 20.09 -1.61
N TYR A 164 17.87 19.57 -1.74
CA TYR A 164 18.77 19.97 -2.82
C TYR A 164 18.20 19.64 -4.21
N ILE A 165 17.64 18.43 -4.38
CA ILE A 165 16.94 18.04 -5.62
C ILE A 165 15.81 19.03 -5.92
N LEU A 166 14.98 19.35 -4.93
CA LEU A 166 13.87 20.28 -5.11
C LEU A 166 14.35 21.68 -5.52
N ALA A 167 15.38 22.20 -4.86
CA ALA A 167 15.94 23.51 -5.16
C ALA A 167 16.53 23.55 -6.59
N LEU A 168 17.26 22.53 -6.99
CA LEU A 168 17.84 22.43 -8.31
C LEU A 168 16.77 22.27 -9.40
N HIS A 169 15.75 21.45 -9.15
CA HIS A 169 14.62 21.25 -10.07
C HIS A 169 13.87 22.56 -10.32
N LYS A 170 13.59 23.35 -9.27
CA LYS A 170 12.96 24.67 -9.42
C LYS A 170 13.78 25.64 -10.28
N LYS A 171 15.10 25.54 -10.22
CA LYS A 171 16.01 26.38 -11.02
C LYS A 171 16.04 25.98 -12.48
N MET A 172 16.03 24.67 -12.77
CA MET A 172 16.24 24.15 -14.13
C MET A 172 14.95 23.87 -14.90
N ASN A 173 13.86 23.53 -14.20
CA ASN A 173 12.60 23.10 -14.84
C ASN A 173 11.34 23.63 -14.12
N PRO A 174 11.21 24.96 -13.89
CA PRO A 174 9.97 25.55 -13.38
C PRO A 174 8.86 25.40 -14.43
N PRO A 175 7.60 25.05 -14.08
CA PRO A 175 6.99 24.93 -12.74
C PRO A 175 6.79 23.48 -12.26
N THR A 176 7.48 22.51 -12.85
CA THR A 176 7.23 21.09 -12.57
C THR A 176 7.82 20.69 -11.21
N GLU A 177 7.07 19.92 -10.42
CA GLU A 177 7.61 19.29 -9.21
C GLU A 177 8.54 18.12 -9.58
N PRO A 178 9.49 17.74 -8.69
CA PRO A 178 10.36 16.60 -8.95
C PRO A 178 9.58 15.30 -9.21
N GLY A 179 10.23 14.37 -9.91
CA GLY A 179 9.61 13.17 -10.45
C GLY A 179 9.01 12.20 -9.41
N PRO A 180 8.33 11.13 -9.88
CA PRO A 180 7.57 10.21 -9.05
C PRO A 180 8.36 9.60 -7.87
N LEU A 181 9.62 9.24 -8.09
CA LEU A 181 10.47 8.64 -7.06
C LEU A 181 10.82 9.64 -5.96
N TRP A 182 11.01 10.91 -6.29
CA TRP A 182 11.24 11.96 -5.28
C TRP A 182 10.02 12.14 -4.38
N GLN A 183 8.82 12.18 -4.96
CA GLN A 183 7.57 12.25 -4.20
C GLN A 183 7.44 11.06 -3.25
N TYR A 184 7.67 9.85 -3.75
CA TYR A 184 7.69 8.64 -2.92
C TYR A 184 8.69 8.76 -1.76
N MET A 185 9.93 9.17 -2.02
CA MET A 185 10.96 9.29 -0.98
C MET A 185 10.60 10.37 0.05
N MET A 186 9.99 11.48 -0.36
CA MET A 186 9.47 12.50 0.57
C MET A 186 8.35 11.94 1.45
N GLY A 187 7.41 11.19 0.87
CA GLY A 187 6.39 10.49 1.66
C GLY A 187 7.00 9.53 2.67
N LYS A 188 8.03 8.76 2.27
CA LYS A 188 8.76 7.84 3.15
C LYS A 188 9.48 8.55 4.30
N TYR A 189 10.04 9.73 4.05
CA TYR A 189 10.63 10.58 5.10
C TYR A 189 9.59 10.96 6.15
N TYR A 190 8.40 11.39 5.75
CA TYR A 190 7.33 11.75 6.69
C TYR A 190 6.76 10.54 7.45
N ILE A 191 6.68 9.37 6.82
CA ILE A 191 6.34 8.14 7.55
C ILE A 191 7.38 7.82 8.63
N PHE A 192 8.67 7.97 8.34
CA PHE A 192 9.71 7.79 9.35
C PHE A 192 9.53 8.75 10.53
N LEU A 193 9.27 10.04 10.26
CA LEU A 193 8.97 11.01 11.31
C LEU A 193 7.72 10.64 12.12
N ALA A 194 6.69 10.11 11.47
CA ALA A 194 5.49 9.64 12.13
C ALA A 194 5.78 8.45 13.07
N ASP A 195 6.51 7.43 12.61
CA ASP A 195 6.89 6.28 13.45
C ASP A 195 7.77 6.75 14.65
N GLY A 196 8.69 7.68 14.42
CA GLY A 196 9.51 8.30 15.46
C GLY A 196 8.68 9.10 16.48
N ALA A 197 7.63 9.80 16.02
CA ALA A 197 6.70 10.51 16.89
C ALA A 197 5.80 9.55 17.68
N GLU A 198 5.35 8.45 17.06
CA GLU A 198 4.52 7.42 17.68
C GLU A 198 5.26 6.76 18.84
N SER A 199 6.53 6.39 18.65
CA SER A 199 7.37 5.81 19.73
C SER A 199 7.56 6.74 20.93
N LYS A 200 7.39 8.05 20.75
CA LYS A 200 7.48 9.07 21.80
C LYS A 200 6.10 9.47 22.35
N GLY A 201 5.01 8.84 21.90
CA GLY A 201 3.65 9.17 22.32
C GLY A 201 3.13 10.52 21.79
N MET A 202 3.75 11.09 20.75
CA MET A 202 3.41 12.40 20.22
C MET A 202 2.29 12.31 19.17
N ASN A 203 1.07 11.99 19.60
CA ASN A 203 -0.05 11.69 18.70
C ASN A 203 -0.38 12.79 17.68
N LEU A 204 -0.32 14.07 18.06
CA LEU A 204 -0.58 15.18 17.13
C LEU A 204 0.46 15.26 16.01
N SER A 205 1.73 15.05 16.36
CA SER A 205 2.83 14.99 15.38
C SER A 205 2.66 13.81 14.44
N VAL A 206 2.24 12.65 14.94
CA VAL A 206 1.94 11.47 14.11
C VAL A 206 0.89 11.81 13.05
N ILE A 207 -0.24 12.41 13.46
CA ILE A 207 -1.31 12.80 12.54
C ILE A 207 -0.79 13.78 11.48
N SER A 208 -0.06 14.81 11.91
CA SER A 208 0.52 15.82 11.01
C SER A 208 1.49 15.22 10.00
N TYR A 209 2.40 14.37 10.44
CA TYR A 209 3.37 13.71 9.56
C TYR A 209 2.70 12.73 8.60
N LYS A 210 1.70 11.96 9.05
CA LYS A 210 0.93 11.08 8.15
C LYS A 210 0.17 11.87 7.09
N ALA A 211 -0.49 12.98 7.46
CA ALA A 211 -1.16 13.85 6.50
C ALA A 211 -0.19 14.42 5.46
N GLN A 212 1.03 14.77 5.89
CA GLN A 212 2.06 15.22 4.97
C GLN A 212 2.55 14.10 4.04
N ALA A 213 2.70 12.87 4.55
CA ALA A 213 3.03 11.71 3.73
C ALA A 213 1.95 11.40 2.67
N GLU A 214 0.67 11.51 3.05
CA GLU A 214 -0.47 11.35 2.13
C GLU A 214 -0.40 12.36 0.98
N LYS A 215 -0.05 13.62 1.25
CA LYS A 215 0.12 14.63 0.19
C LYS A 215 1.16 14.20 -0.85
N TYR A 216 2.28 13.63 -0.40
CA TYR A 216 3.35 13.18 -1.30
C TYR A 216 2.98 11.90 -2.05
N PHE A 217 2.39 10.90 -1.38
CA PHE A 217 1.97 9.66 -2.04
C PHE A 217 0.77 9.85 -2.98
N GLY A 218 -0.12 10.79 -2.66
CA GLY A 218 -1.28 11.16 -3.46
C GLY A 218 -0.98 12.13 -4.60
N HIS A 219 0.26 12.62 -4.73
CA HIS A 219 0.65 13.51 -5.81
C HIS A 219 0.45 12.82 -7.18
N PRO A 220 -0.08 13.49 -8.22
CA PRO A 220 -0.36 12.86 -9.52
C PRO A 220 0.85 12.14 -10.14
N SER A 221 2.06 12.69 -9.99
CA SER A 221 3.27 12.02 -10.49
C SER A 221 3.60 10.73 -9.72
N ALA A 222 3.28 10.64 -8.42
CA ALA A 222 3.51 9.45 -7.61
C ALA A 222 2.50 8.32 -7.92
N ALA A 223 1.37 8.63 -8.55
CA ALA A 223 0.29 7.66 -8.82
C ALA A 223 0.67 6.53 -9.79
N SER A 224 1.80 6.65 -10.49
CA SER A 224 2.39 5.60 -11.34
C SER A 224 3.38 4.69 -10.60
N GLN A 225 3.82 5.07 -9.39
CA GLN A 225 4.77 4.28 -8.59
C GLN A 225 4.01 3.28 -7.71
N PRO A 226 4.19 1.96 -7.92
CA PRO A 226 3.48 0.93 -7.14
C PRO A 226 3.63 1.11 -5.62
N GLU A 227 4.82 1.48 -5.15
CA GLU A 227 5.15 1.65 -3.74
C GLU A 227 4.50 2.88 -3.12
N ALA A 228 4.34 3.96 -3.88
CA ALA A 228 3.62 5.14 -3.42
C ALA A 228 2.11 4.86 -3.32
N VAL A 229 1.54 4.21 -4.34
CA VAL A 229 0.13 3.77 -4.34
C VAL A 229 -0.13 2.79 -3.19
N PHE A 230 0.76 1.82 -2.97
CA PHE A 230 0.72 0.91 -1.83
C PHE A 230 0.75 1.67 -0.50
N SER A 231 1.69 2.59 -0.34
CA SER A 231 1.85 3.37 0.90
C SER A 231 0.62 4.25 1.18
N MET A 232 0.02 4.83 0.15
CA MET A 232 -1.24 5.56 0.26
C MET A 232 -2.38 4.63 0.70
N GLY A 233 -2.50 3.46 0.07
CA GLY A 233 -3.50 2.45 0.45
C GLY A 233 -3.38 2.02 1.92
N VAL A 234 -2.16 1.85 2.43
CA VAL A 234 -1.91 1.55 3.85
C VAL A 234 -2.37 2.70 4.75
N LEU A 235 -2.04 3.96 4.42
CA LEU A 235 -2.47 5.12 5.21
C LEU A 235 -4.00 5.25 5.27
N LEU A 236 -4.68 5.08 4.14
CA LEU A 236 -6.14 5.11 4.09
C LEU A 236 -6.74 3.97 4.91
N LEU A 237 -6.13 2.77 4.88
CA LEU A 237 -6.59 1.64 5.67
C LEU A 237 -6.43 1.91 7.18
N GLU A 238 -5.31 2.51 7.60
CA GLU A 238 -5.08 2.93 8.99
C GLU A 238 -6.09 4.00 9.45
N ARG A 239 -6.55 4.87 8.55
CA ARG A 239 -7.58 5.88 8.82
C ARG A 239 -9.01 5.31 8.83
N GLY A 240 -9.20 4.07 8.36
CA GLY A 240 -10.50 3.41 8.27
C GLY A 240 -11.25 3.65 6.96
N GLU A 241 -10.61 4.28 5.96
CA GLU A 241 -11.16 4.47 4.60
C GLU A 241 -11.01 3.19 3.77
N THR A 242 -11.62 2.11 4.25
CA THR A 242 -11.39 0.75 3.78
C THR A 242 -11.63 0.56 2.28
N ASN A 243 -12.68 1.15 1.71
CA ASN A 243 -13.02 0.93 0.30
C ASN A 243 -11.96 1.52 -0.63
N THR A 244 -11.64 2.81 -0.44
CA THR A 244 -10.59 3.48 -1.21
C THR A 244 -9.21 2.85 -0.96
N ALA A 245 -8.93 2.43 0.27
CA ALA A 245 -7.71 1.71 0.59
C ALA A 245 -7.57 0.41 -0.21
N VAL A 246 -8.61 -0.43 -0.25
CA VAL A 246 -8.61 -1.69 -1.00
C VAL A 246 -8.40 -1.43 -2.50
N GLU A 247 -9.08 -0.44 -3.08
CA GLU A 247 -8.91 -0.07 -4.49
C GLU A 247 -7.45 0.33 -4.82
N LEU A 248 -6.83 1.15 -3.97
CA LEU A 248 -5.44 1.54 -4.13
C LEU A 248 -4.48 0.35 -3.97
N LEU A 249 -4.71 -0.51 -2.99
CA LEU A 249 -3.87 -1.69 -2.78
C LEU A 249 -4.00 -2.70 -3.94
N GLU A 250 -5.19 -2.88 -4.50
CA GLU A 250 -5.40 -3.70 -5.70
C GLU A 250 -4.73 -3.06 -6.93
N LYS A 251 -4.79 -1.73 -7.06
CA LYS A 251 -4.04 -1.00 -8.08
C LYS A 251 -2.54 -1.19 -7.91
N ALA A 252 -2.01 -1.12 -6.69
CA ALA A 252 -0.60 -1.37 -6.41
C ALA A 252 -0.20 -2.81 -6.77
N GLU A 253 -1.05 -3.81 -6.51
CA GLU A 253 -0.83 -5.19 -6.93
C GLU A 253 -0.77 -5.32 -8.46
N LYS A 254 -1.69 -4.67 -9.19
CA LYS A 254 -1.71 -4.66 -10.66
C LYS A 254 -0.47 -3.97 -11.24
N LEU A 255 -0.08 -2.82 -10.71
CA LEU A 255 1.11 -2.08 -11.16
C LEU A 255 2.41 -2.80 -10.80
N GLY A 256 2.47 -3.41 -9.61
CA GLY A 256 3.66 -4.07 -9.06
C GLY A 256 3.84 -5.52 -9.48
N GLY A 257 2.88 -6.11 -10.21
CA GLY A 257 2.85 -7.53 -10.59
C GLY A 257 4.04 -8.03 -11.41
N ALA A 258 4.81 -7.12 -12.02
CA ALA A 258 6.01 -7.45 -12.80
C ALA A 258 7.35 -7.33 -12.02
N ASN A 259 7.44 -6.54 -10.94
CA ASN A 259 8.74 -6.13 -10.37
C ASN A 259 8.80 -6.13 -8.82
N VAL A 260 8.59 -4.98 -8.17
CA VAL A 260 9.07 -4.73 -6.80
C VAL A 260 8.17 -5.33 -5.71
N LEU A 261 6.85 -5.34 -5.91
CA LEU A 261 5.90 -5.77 -4.87
C LEU A 261 5.62 -7.28 -4.88
N LYS A 262 6.04 -8.02 -5.91
CA LYS A 262 5.75 -9.45 -6.07
C LYS A 262 6.29 -10.33 -4.93
N LYS A 263 7.39 -9.91 -4.30
CA LYS A 263 8.00 -10.62 -3.16
C LYS A 263 7.71 -9.95 -1.81
N GLU A 264 6.93 -8.87 -1.81
CA GLU A 264 6.64 -8.09 -0.61
C GLU A 264 5.39 -8.65 0.09
N TRP A 265 5.57 -9.35 1.21
CA TRP A 265 4.46 -9.95 1.97
C TRP A 265 3.50 -8.91 2.57
N ARG A 266 3.93 -7.67 2.78
CA ARG A 266 3.09 -6.62 3.37
C ARG A 266 1.93 -6.21 2.46
N LEU A 267 2.08 -6.27 1.14
CA LEU A 267 1.00 -5.95 0.22
C LEU A 267 -0.22 -6.89 0.39
N PRO A 268 -0.08 -8.22 0.20
CA PRO A 268 -1.18 -9.13 0.42
C PRO A 268 -1.67 -9.14 1.88
N LEU A 269 -0.79 -8.90 2.87
CA LEU A 269 -1.26 -8.74 4.25
C LEU A 269 -2.25 -7.57 4.40
N ASN A 270 -1.92 -6.39 3.87
CA ASN A 270 -2.79 -5.22 3.99
C ASN A 270 -4.06 -5.37 3.14
N LEU A 271 -3.97 -5.97 1.95
CA LEU A 271 -5.16 -6.34 1.18
C LEU A 271 -6.08 -7.29 1.94
N GLY A 272 -5.52 -8.31 2.60
CA GLY A 272 -6.29 -9.21 3.44
C GLY A 272 -6.98 -8.49 4.59
N ALA A 273 -6.29 -7.53 5.23
CA ALA A 273 -6.89 -6.71 6.28
C ALA A 273 -8.03 -5.82 5.74
N GLY A 274 -7.87 -5.22 4.56
CA GLY A 274 -8.92 -4.49 3.88
C GLY A 274 -10.14 -5.36 3.54
N TYR A 275 -9.92 -6.55 2.98
CA TYR A 275 -11.01 -7.49 2.71
C TYR A 275 -11.70 -7.97 3.98
N LEU A 276 -10.96 -8.20 5.07
CA LEU A 276 -11.53 -8.55 6.37
C LEU A 276 -12.47 -7.44 6.88
N LEU A 277 -12.05 -6.17 6.78
CA LEU A 277 -12.87 -5.01 7.15
C LEU A 277 -14.10 -4.85 6.24
N GLN A 278 -14.01 -5.25 4.97
CA GLN A 278 -15.15 -5.34 4.05
C GLN A 278 -16.04 -6.57 4.26
N LYS A 279 -15.78 -7.39 5.28
CA LYS A 279 -16.46 -8.67 5.53
C LYS A 279 -16.35 -9.67 4.37
N LYS A 280 -15.28 -9.60 3.59
CA LYS A 280 -14.94 -10.55 2.52
C LYS A 280 -13.97 -11.61 3.03
N GLY A 281 -14.48 -12.54 3.84
CA GLY A 281 -13.68 -13.55 4.55
C GLY A 281 -12.76 -14.38 3.66
N ASP A 282 -13.27 -15.02 2.60
CA ASP A 282 -12.47 -15.90 1.74
C ASP A 282 -11.39 -15.15 0.93
N ALA A 283 -11.69 -13.91 0.53
CA ALA A 283 -10.70 -13.04 -0.11
C ALA A 283 -9.59 -12.66 0.87
N ALA A 284 -9.94 -12.33 2.12
CA ALA A 284 -8.98 -12.07 3.18
C ALA A 284 -8.10 -13.30 3.47
N LEU A 285 -8.71 -14.48 3.57
CA LEU A 285 -8.01 -15.75 3.78
C LEU A 285 -6.94 -15.97 2.72
N THR A 286 -7.33 -15.90 1.44
CA THR A 286 -6.42 -16.10 0.30
C THR A 286 -5.23 -15.15 0.37
N LYS A 287 -5.46 -13.87 0.68
CA LYS A 287 -4.40 -12.87 0.78
C LYS A 287 -3.50 -13.09 1.99
N PHE A 288 -4.03 -13.44 3.16
CA PHE A 288 -3.23 -13.74 4.34
C PHE A 288 -2.37 -15.00 4.17
N GLU A 289 -2.90 -16.05 3.57
CA GLU A 289 -2.13 -17.27 3.26
C GLU A 289 -1.02 -16.98 2.25
N TYR A 290 -1.30 -16.18 1.23
CA TYR A 290 -0.28 -15.75 0.29
C TYR A 290 0.82 -14.91 0.95
N ALA A 291 0.46 -13.97 1.83
CA ALA A 291 1.42 -13.20 2.62
C ALA A 291 2.31 -14.09 3.50
N LEU A 292 1.72 -15.07 4.19
CA LEU A 292 2.46 -16.06 4.98
C LEU A 292 3.33 -16.97 4.10
N ASN A 293 2.91 -17.23 2.86
CA ASN A 293 3.74 -17.99 1.91
C ASN A 293 5.00 -17.22 1.49
N LEU A 294 4.87 -15.92 1.25
CA LEU A 294 5.99 -15.04 0.94
C LEU A 294 6.94 -14.85 2.14
N ASN A 295 6.39 -14.80 3.36
CA ASN A 295 7.18 -14.68 4.59
C ASN A 295 6.62 -15.60 5.69
N LYS A 296 7.25 -16.76 5.86
CA LYS A 296 6.86 -17.77 6.87
C LYS A 296 7.01 -17.30 8.31
N SER A 297 7.80 -16.25 8.54
CA SER A 297 8.03 -15.65 9.86
C SER A 297 7.12 -14.43 10.12
N CYS A 298 6.14 -14.17 9.25
CA CYS A 298 5.24 -13.03 9.37
C CYS A 298 4.30 -13.18 10.57
N GLU A 299 4.62 -12.52 11.68
CA GLU A 299 3.85 -12.55 12.91
C GLU A 299 2.43 -11.98 12.71
N LYS A 300 2.32 -10.90 11.94
CA LYS A 300 1.03 -10.25 11.65
C LYS A 300 0.12 -11.13 10.80
N CYS A 301 0.70 -11.98 9.96
CA CYS A 301 -0.05 -12.96 9.18
C CYS A 301 -0.66 -14.01 10.11
N HIS A 302 0.09 -14.52 11.10
CA HIS A 302 -0.46 -15.42 12.12
C HIS A 302 -1.55 -14.74 12.95
N TYR A 303 -1.35 -13.50 13.40
CA TYR A 303 -2.39 -12.76 14.13
C TYR A 303 -3.69 -12.62 13.32
N ASN A 304 -3.58 -12.16 12.06
CA ASN A 304 -4.74 -11.93 11.21
C ASN A 304 -5.44 -13.23 10.79
N LEU A 305 -4.69 -14.31 10.56
CA LEU A 305 -5.29 -15.63 10.32
C LEU A 305 -6.00 -16.15 11.56
N ALA A 306 -5.41 -16.03 12.75
CA ALA A 306 -6.09 -16.42 13.99
C ALA A 306 -7.38 -15.61 14.21
N LEU A 307 -7.34 -14.30 13.97
CA LEU A 307 -8.52 -13.43 14.04
C LEU A 307 -9.59 -13.84 13.02
N LEU A 308 -9.22 -14.09 11.77
CA LEU A 308 -10.16 -14.51 10.74
C LEU A 308 -10.80 -15.87 11.07
N TYR A 309 -9.99 -16.84 11.52
CA TYR A 309 -10.50 -18.15 11.88
C TYR A 309 -11.34 -18.12 13.17
N VAL A 310 -11.06 -17.26 14.14
CA VAL A 310 -11.86 -17.19 15.39
C VAL A 310 -13.17 -16.41 15.20
N SER A 311 -13.34 -15.69 14.09
CA SER A 311 -14.56 -14.95 13.76
C SER A 311 -15.65 -15.87 13.16
N TRP A 312 -16.15 -16.84 13.93
CA TRP A 312 -17.18 -17.80 13.48
C TRP A 312 -18.46 -17.12 13.01
N ASP A 313 -18.98 -16.18 13.80
CA ASP A 313 -20.26 -15.53 13.52
C ASP A 313 -20.20 -14.63 12.28
N ASP A 314 -19.06 -13.96 12.07
CA ASP A 314 -18.87 -13.10 10.90
C ASP A 314 -18.61 -13.89 9.62
N PHE A 315 -17.95 -15.06 9.74
CA PHE A 315 -17.49 -15.85 8.59
C PHE A 315 -17.75 -17.35 8.81
N PRO A 316 -19.01 -17.82 8.82
CA PRO A 316 -19.33 -19.19 9.20
C PRO A 316 -18.71 -20.25 8.27
N GLN A 317 -18.52 -19.92 6.99
CA GLN A 317 -18.06 -20.85 5.95
C GLN A 317 -16.61 -20.58 5.49
N ILE A 318 -15.79 -19.95 6.33
CA ILE A 318 -14.44 -19.52 5.95
C ILE A 318 -13.61 -20.68 5.39
N GLY A 319 -13.13 -20.54 4.15
CA GLY A 319 -12.35 -21.59 3.48
C GLY A 319 -13.08 -22.93 3.33
N LYS A 320 -14.41 -22.97 3.54
CA LYS A 320 -15.23 -24.20 3.61
C LYS A 320 -14.68 -25.24 4.61
N LEU A 321 -14.02 -24.77 5.66
CA LEU A 321 -13.40 -25.62 6.68
C LEU A 321 -14.47 -26.22 7.60
N ALA A 322 -14.27 -27.47 7.99
CA ALA A 322 -15.04 -28.05 9.08
C ALA A 322 -14.70 -27.36 10.42
N ASP A 323 -15.65 -27.28 11.35
CA ASP A 323 -15.48 -26.62 12.65
C ASP A 323 -14.22 -27.10 13.40
N LYS A 324 -13.95 -28.41 13.34
CA LYS A 324 -12.77 -29.01 13.95
C LYS A 324 -11.47 -28.49 13.33
N GLU A 325 -11.38 -28.55 12.01
CA GLU A 325 -10.19 -28.08 11.27
C GLU A 325 -9.96 -26.58 11.48
N ARG A 326 -11.03 -25.79 11.44
CA ARG A 326 -10.99 -24.36 11.72
C ARG A 326 -10.47 -24.07 13.13
N ALA A 327 -10.94 -24.79 14.14
CA ALA A 327 -10.47 -24.62 15.51
C ALA A 327 -8.98 -25.00 15.67
N GLU A 328 -8.50 -26.04 14.97
CA GLU A 328 -7.08 -26.39 14.92
C GLU A 328 -6.24 -25.25 14.30
N LYS A 329 -6.74 -24.62 13.23
CA LYS A 329 -6.10 -23.45 12.60
C LYS A 329 -6.03 -22.24 13.55
N VAL A 330 -7.11 -21.95 14.29
CA VAL A 330 -7.08 -20.89 15.34
C VAL A 330 -5.95 -21.15 16.31
N ILE A 331 -5.88 -22.35 16.88
CA ILE A 331 -4.86 -22.71 17.87
C ILE A 331 -3.45 -22.60 17.27
N TYR A 332 -3.24 -23.09 16.05
CA TYR A 332 -1.94 -23.03 15.37
C TYR A 332 -1.46 -21.59 15.21
N HIS A 333 -2.29 -20.70 14.64
CA HIS A 333 -1.89 -19.33 14.37
C HIS A 333 -1.81 -18.49 15.64
N ALA A 334 -2.72 -18.66 16.60
CA ALA A 334 -2.69 -17.99 17.89
C ALA A 334 -1.43 -18.34 18.69
N LYS A 335 -1.04 -19.64 18.72
CA LYS A 335 0.21 -20.08 19.35
C LYS A 335 1.43 -19.47 18.67
N ALA A 336 1.51 -19.53 17.34
CA ALA A 336 2.64 -18.96 16.61
C ALA A 336 2.83 -17.46 16.90
N TYR A 337 1.73 -16.70 16.99
CA TYR A 337 1.79 -15.28 17.37
C TYR A 337 2.16 -15.08 18.84
N SER A 338 1.61 -15.87 19.76
CA SER A 338 1.97 -15.86 21.19
C SER A 338 3.47 -16.12 21.42
N GLU A 339 4.04 -17.11 20.73
CA GLU A 339 5.48 -17.41 20.81
C GLU A 339 6.34 -16.27 20.25
N PHE A 340 5.88 -15.58 19.20
CA PHE A 340 6.54 -14.37 18.72
C PHE A 340 6.57 -13.28 19.80
N LEU A 341 5.44 -12.99 20.46
CA LEU A 341 5.35 -11.98 21.52
C LEU A 341 6.31 -12.29 22.66
N LYS A 342 6.36 -13.55 23.11
CA LYS A 342 7.30 -14.03 24.13
C LYS A 342 8.75 -13.83 23.71
N LYS A 343 9.12 -14.27 22.50
CA LYS A 343 10.48 -14.14 21.96
C LYS A 343 10.93 -12.68 21.87
N LYS A 344 10.01 -11.76 21.55
CA LYS A 344 10.28 -10.32 21.48
C LYS A 344 10.14 -9.60 22.82
N LYS A 345 9.81 -10.31 23.90
CA LYS A 345 9.53 -9.75 25.23
C LYS A 345 8.48 -8.62 25.17
N ILE A 346 7.51 -8.74 24.26
CA ILE A 346 6.42 -7.77 24.13
C ILE A 346 5.42 -8.08 25.25
N THR A 347 5.30 -7.16 26.20
CA THR A 347 4.43 -7.30 27.38
C THR A 347 3.15 -6.48 27.20
N ASP A 348 2.29 -6.91 26.28
CA ASP A 348 0.91 -6.41 26.18
C ASP A 348 -0.06 -7.43 26.79
N ARG A 349 -0.45 -7.17 28.03
CA ARG A 349 -1.35 -8.06 28.78
C ARG A 349 -2.74 -8.17 28.15
N ALA A 350 -3.25 -7.08 27.57
CA ALA A 350 -4.57 -7.08 26.95
C ALA A 350 -4.57 -7.92 25.66
N LEU A 351 -3.51 -7.81 24.88
CA LEU A 351 -3.30 -8.64 23.69
C LEU A 351 -3.14 -10.12 24.05
N GLN A 352 -2.37 -10.44 25.10
CA GLN A 352 -2.20 -11.82 25.54
C GLN A 352 -3.53 -12.46 25.97
N ILE A 353 -4.32 -11.77 26.79
CA ILE A 353 -5.65 -12.24 27.23
C ILE A 353 -6.55 -12.52 26.01
N ARG A 354 -6.51 -11.66 24.98
CA ARG A 354 -7.29 -11.86 23.75
C ARG A 354 -6.88 -13.14 23.03
N ILE A 355 -5.58 -13.38 22.87
CA ILE A 355 -5.04 -14.57 22.19
C ILE A 355 -5.38 -15.84 22.97
N ASP A 356 -5.27 -15.79 24.30
CA ASP A 356 -5.60 -16.93 25.16
C ASP A 356 -7.10 -17.28 25.07
N SER A 357 -7.97 -16.26 25.07
CA SER A 357 -9.41 -16.42 24.85
C SER A 357 -9.74 -17.06 23.49
N TRP A 358 -9.03 -16.69 22.42
CA TRP A 358 -9.19 -17.33 21.10
C TRP A 358 -8.86 -18.82 21.15
N MET A 359 -7.78 -19.18 21.83
CA MET A 359 -7.38 -20.58 21.99
C MET A 359 -8.35 -21.38 22.86
N GLU A 360 -8.89 -20.78 23.93
CA GLU A 360 -9.90 -21.42 24.78
C GLU A 360 -11.20 -21.70 23.99
N LEU A 361 -11.73 -20.70 23.29
CA LEU A 361 -12.91 -20.87 22.45
C LEU A 361 -12.73 -21.97 21.41
N ALA A 362 -11.57 -22.02 20.76
CA ALA A 362 -11.25 -23.08 19.81
C ALA A 362 -11.20 -24.47 20.46
N ARG A 363 -10.63 -24.60 21.67
CA ARG A 363 -10.60 -25.87 22.42
C ARG A 363 -12.01 -26.34 22.83
N GLU A 364 -12.89 -25.42 23.22
CA GLU A 364 -14.28 -25.76 23.55
C GLU A 364 -15.04 -26.31 22.34
N ARG A 365 -14.83 -25.71 21.16
CA ARG A 365 -15.37 -26.19 19.88
C ARG A 365 -14.83 -27.57 19.52
N LEU A 366 -13.52 -27.81 19.68
CA LEU A 366 -12.92 -29.14 19.49
C LEU A 366 -13.50 -30.20 20.42
N ALA A 367 -13.83 -29.83 21.66
CA ALA A 367 -14.43 -30.71 22.64
C ALA A 367 -15.95 -30.93 22.43
N GLY A 368 -16.54 -30.33 21.38
CA GLY A 368 -17.98 -30.40 21.13
C GLY A 368 -18.84 -29.63 22.14
N LYS A 369 -18.24 -28.76 22.96
CA LYS A 369 -18.91 -28.02 24.05
C LYS A 369 -19.48 -26.66 23.62
N GLY A 370 -19.23 -26.25 22.37
CA GLY A 370 -19.47 -24.88 21.89
C GLY A 370 -20.72 -24.64 21.03
N SER A 371 -21.69 -25.56 20.97
CA SER A 371 -22.95 -25.34 20.25
C SER A 371 -24.15 -25.62 21.16
N LYS A 372 -24.71 -24.55 21.72
CA LYS A 372 -26.05 -24.48 22.32
C LYS A 372 -26.67 -23.13 22.00
#